data_AF-A0A2N6M6L7-F1
#
_entry.id   AF-A0A2N6M6L7-F1
#
_cell.length_a   1.000
_cell.length_b   1.000
_cell.length_c   1.000
_cell.angle_alpha   90.00
_cell.angle_beta   90.00
_cell.angle_gamma   90.00
#
_symmetry.space_group_name_H-M   'P 1'
#
loop_
_entity.id
_entity.type
_entity.pdbx_description
1 polymer ?
#
loop_
_entity_poly.entity_id
_entity_poly.type
_entity_poly.pdbx_seq_one_letter_code
_entity_poly.pdbx_strand_id
1 'polypeptide(L)'
;MQIPIATYRIQFTPSFGFEQGKAIASYLAELGISNLYASPILTARKGSTHGYDTVNPNEINPELGGKEKFAELIAELKHLNIGWIQDIVPNHMAFDSQNHMLVDVLENGSDSQYRDFFDIDWHHHYPENQGKVLAPFLGKFCGDCLESGELQLQYEENGLTINYYSLKFPIRIESYSQVLTYDLGRIRDKLGRDHPDFMKLLSVLYMLKYIPSGEEGRERYDQIVIIKRMLWELWNDSPEVKKFIEENIRVFNGEPGKPESFNHLENLLNEQFFRLAYWKVGNEELNYRRFFTVN
;
A
#
# COMPACT_ATOMS: atom_id res chain seq x y z
N MET A 1 8.58 -39.67 -1.19
CA MET A 1 8.21 -38.59 -0.23
C MET A 1 8.69 -39.04 1.13
N GLN A 2 9.59 -38.29 1.78
CA GLN A 2 10.12 -38.65 3.11
C GLN A 2 9.12 -38.19 4.17
N ILE A 3 8.63 -39.12 4.99
CA ILE A 3 7.74 -38.80 6.11
C ILE A 3 8.60 -38.15 7.22
N PRO A 4 8.24 -36.96 7.73
CA PRO A 4 8.98 -36.35 8.83
C PRO A 4 8.95 -37.23 10.08
N ILE A 5 10.12 -37.43 10.69
CA ILE A 5 10.30 -38.22 11.92
C ILE A 5 10.47 -37.27 13.13
N ALA A 6 11.24 -36.18 12.95
CA ALA A 6 11.43 -35.13 13.93
C ALA A 6 11.48 -33.77 13.23
N THR A 7 10.67 -32.82 13.70
CA THR A 7 10.61 -31.47 13.15
C THR A 7 11.20 -30.45 14.12
N TYR A 8 11.91 -29.46 13.60
CA TYR A 8 12.44 -28.36 14.40
C TYR A 8 11.92 -27.02 13.86
N ARG A 9 11.16 -26.28 14.69
CA ARG A 9 10.64 -24.96 14.29
C ARG A 9 11.78 -23.94 14.23
N ILE A 10 11.91 -23.26 13.09
CA ILE A 10 12.75 -22.08 12.97
C ILE A 10 11.87 -20.85 12.74
N GLN A 11 12.04 -19.86 13.61
CA GLN A 11 11.45 -18.53 13.47
C GLN A 11 12.42 -17.66 12.66
N PHE A 12 12.17 -17.54 11.36
CA PHE A 12 12.94 -16.63 10.51
C PHE A 12 12.51 -15.19 10.75
N THR A 13 13.49 -14.32 10.96
CA THR A 13 13.33 -12.87 11.19
C THR A 13 14.43 -12.12 10.46
N PRO A 14 14.37 -10.78 10.33
CA PRO A 14 15.49 -10.01 9.77
C PRO A 14 16.82 -10.22 10.52
N SER A 15 16.77 -10.55 11.82
CA SER A 15 17.96 -10.85 12.63
C SER A 15 18.42 -12.31 12.56
N PHE A 16 17.60 -13.20 12.02
CA PHE A 16 17.86 -14.63 11.87
C PHE A 16 17.26 -15.10 10.55
N GLY A 17 17.95 -14.81 9.44
CA GLY A 17 17.53 -15.13 8.08
C GLY A 17 18.03 -16.48 7.60
N PHE A 18 17.97 -16.72 6.28
CA PHE A 18 18.37 -18.00 5.68
C PHE A 18 19.85 -18.31 5.85
N GLU A 19 20.71 -17.30 5.90
CA GLU A 19 22.15 -17.50 6.18
C GLU A 19 22.39 -18.07 7.58
N GLN A 20 21.70 -17.53 8.60
CA GLN A 20 21.78 -18.06 9.97
C GLN A 20 21.14 -19.46 10.05
N GLY A 21 20.01 -19.67 9.36
CA GLY A 21 19.42 -20.99 9.23
C GLY A 21 20.38 -22.02 8.62
N LYS A 22 21.17 -21.61 7.62
CA LYS A 22 22.19 -22.46 6.99
C LYS A 22 23.35 -22.74 7.94
N ALA A 23 23.80 -21.74 8.69
CA ALA A 23 24.91 -21.87 9.64
C ALA A 23 24.62 -22.89 10.76
N ILE A 24 23.35 -23.13 11.13
CA ILE A 24 22.97 -24.13 12.13
C ILE A 24 22.58 -25.49 11.55
N ALA A 25 22.58 -25.66 10.23
CA ALA A 25 22.06 -26.87 9.58
C ALA A 25 22.81 -28.14 10.03
N SER A 26 24.14 -28.09 10.13
CA SER A 26 24.95 -29.24 10.61
C SER A 26 24.63 -29.60 12.05
N TYR A 27 24.39 -28.61 12.91
CA TYR A 27 23.96 -28.84 14.29
C TYR A 27 22.60 -29.56 14.34
N LEU A 28 21.64 -29.16 13.49
CA LEU A 28 20.34 -29.83 13.40
C LEU A 28 20.48 -31.29 12.92
N ALA A 29 21.40 -31.54 11.99
CA ALA A 29 21.70 -32.90 11.52
C ALA A 29 22.28 -33.77 12.64
N GLU A 30 23.26 -33.26 13.39
CA GLU A 30 23.86 -33.95 14.55
C GLU A 30 22.84 -34.21 15.67
N LEU A 31 21.90 -33.28 15.88
CA LEU A 31 20.80 -33.44 16.82
C LEU A 31 19.80 -34.54 16.40
N GLY A 32 19.82 -34.96 15.14
CA GLY A 32 18.91 -35.98 14.58
C GLY A 32 17.60 -35.43 14.04
N ILE A 33 17.53 -34.14 13.72
CA ILE A 33 16.33 -33.53 13.12
C ILE A 33 16.18 -34.01 11.67
N SER A 34 15.00 -34.52 11.33
CA SER A 34 14.72 -34.97 9.95
C SER A 34 14.21 -33.85 9.06
N ASN A 35 13.52 -32.86 9.63
CA ASN A 35 12.92 -31.75 8.86
C ASN A 35 13.02 -30.42 9.62
N LEU A 36 13.41 -29.38 8.90
CA LEU A 36 13.26 -28.00 9.34
C LEU A 36 11.80 -27.57 9.07
N TYR A 37 11.10 -27.14 10.11
CA TYR A 37 9.77 -26.55 10.02
C TYR A 37 9.89 -25.02 10.05
N ALA A 38 9.76 -24.38 8.90
CA ALA A 38 10.02 -22.96 8.72
C ALA A 38 8.79 -22.11 9.00
N SER A 39 8.98 -20.94 9.63
CA SER A 39 7.99 -19.86 9.64
C SER A 39 7.68 -19.35 8.22
N PRO A 40 6.61 -18.55 8.02
CA PRO A 40 6.32 -17.97 6.72
C PRO A 40 7.52 -17.24 6.13
N ILE A 41 7.76 -17.43 4.84
CA ILE A 41 8.93 -16.90 4.13
C ILE A 41 8.58 -15.92 3.00
N LEU A 42 7.30 -15.70 2.74
CA LEU A 42 6.86 -14.73 1.74
C LEU A 42 7.02 -13.31 2.30
N THR A 43 7.16 -12.31 1.41
CA THR A 43 7.39 -10.92 1.81
C THR A 43 6.26 -10.42 2.72
N ALA A 44 6.62 -10.20 3.98
CA ALA A 44 5.78 -9.59 5.01
C ALA A 44 6.12 -8.10 5.15
N ARG A 45 5.38 -7.39 5.99
CA ARG A 45 5.73 -6.00 6.31
C ARG A 45 7.19 -5.88 6.72
N LYS A 46 7.85 -4.81 6.26
CA LYS A 46 9.21 -4.48 6.66
C LYS A 46 9.37 -4.50 8.19
N GLY A 47 10.38 -5.22 8.67
CA GLY A 47 10.67 -5.40 10.09
C GLY A 47 9.79 -6.42 10.80
N SER A 48 8.92 -7.16 10.09
CA SER A 48 8.12 -8.24 10.70
C SER A 48 9.02 -9.29 11.33
N THR A 49 8.66 -9.69 12.55
CA THR A 49 9.40 -10.70 13.35
C THR A 49 8.74 -12.08 13.31
N HIS A 50 7.68 -12.24 12.51
CA HIS A 50 6.91 -13.49 12.46
C HIS A 50 6.45 -13.89 11.04
N GLY A 51 6.30 -12.95 10.10
CA GLY A 51 5.99 -13.24 8.70
C GLY A 51 4.52 -13.56 8.39
N TYR A 52 3.61 -13.41 9.35
CA TYR A 52 2.16 -13.67 9.16
C TYR A 52 1.40 -12.49 8.52
N ASP A 53 2.00 -11.32 8.53
CA ASP A 53 1.51 -10.07 7.97
C ASP A 53 2.04 -9.87 6.53
N THR A 54 1.72 -10.82 5.66
CA THR A 54 2.14 -10.85 4.24
C THR A 54 1.68 -9.60 3.49
N VAL A 55 2.58 -8.99 2.73
CA VAL A 55 2.30 -7.84 1.83
C VAL A 55 2.52 -8.20 0.36
N ASN A 56 3.37 -9.19 0.06
CA ASN A 56 3.54 -9.70 -1.30
C ASN A 56 3.69 -11.24 -1.28
N PRO A 57 2.66 -11.99 -1.72
CA PRO A 57 2.69 -13.46 -1.69
C PRO A 57 3.48 -14.07 -2.86
N ASN A 58 3.96 -13.26 -3.81
CA ASN A 58 4.67 -13.72 -5.00
C ASN A 58 6.20 -13.64 -4.88
N GLU A 59 6.71 -13.26 -3.70
CA GLU A 59 8.13 -13.00 -3.47
C GLU A 59 8.60 -13.62 -2.15
N ILE A 60 9.79 -14.22 -2.18
CA ILE A 60 10.48 -14.64 -0.97
C ILE A 60 11.06 -13.40 -0.28
N ASN A 61 10.75 -13.24 1.01
CA ASN A 61 11.07 -12.05 1.78
C ASN A 61 12.56 -11.65 1.66
N PRO A 62 12.87 -10.47 1.07
CA PRO A 62 14.23 -9.97 0.95
C PRO A 62 14.94 -9.79 2.30
N GLU A 63 14.23 -9.45 3.38
CA GLU A 63 14.83 -9.29 4.72
C GLU A 63 15.27 -10.62 5.35
N LEU A 64 14.81 -11.76 4.82
CA LEU A 64 15.31 -13.08 5.20
C LEU A 64 16.52 -13.52 4.37
N GLY A 65 16.94 -12.71 3.38
CA GLY A 65 18.00 -13.02 2.41
C GLY A 65 17.48 -13.34 1.00
N GLY A 66 16.17 -13.33 0.78
CA GLY A 66 15.56 -13.50 -0.54
C GLY A 66 15.75 -14.89 -1.16
N LYS A 67 15.37 -15.01 -2.44
CA LYS A 67 15.33 -16.28 -3.18
C LYS A 67 16.70 -16.96 -3.30
N GLU A 68 17.77 -16.19 -3.42
CA GLU A 68 19.13 -16.71 -3.58
C GLU A 68 19.61 -17.41 -2.30
N LYS A 69 19.52 -16.74 -1.15
CA LYS A 69 19.90 -17.32 0.14
C LYS A 69 18.98 -18.45 0.57
N PHE A 70 17.70 -18.38 0.20
CA PHE A 70 16.80 -19.51 0.36
C PHE A 70 17.28 -20.74 -0.42
N ALA A 71 17.68 -20.59 -1.68
CA ALA A 71 18.20 -21.69 -2.49
C ALA A 71 19.48 -22.28 -1.90
N GLU A 72 20.39 -21.45 -1.38
CA GLU A 72 21.59 -21.91 -0.68
C GLU A 72 21.26 -22.75 0.57
N LEU A 73 20.32 -22.30 1.40
CA LEU A 73 19.86 -23.04 2.58
C LEU A 73 19.25 -24.38 2.17
N ILE A 74 18.36 -24.40 1.18
CA ILE A 74 17.73 -25.64 0.70
C ILE A 74 18.76 -26.62 0.16
N ALA A 75 19.82 -26.15 -0.51
CA ALA A 75 20.91 -27.00 -0.97
C ALA A 75 21.67 -27.64 0.20
N GLU A 76 21.99 -26.87 1.25
CA GLU A 76 22.65 -27.36 2.45
C GLU A 76 21.81 -28.41 3.19
N LEU A 77 20.53 -28.12 3.41
CA LEU A 77 19.61 -29.06 4.08
C LEU A 77 19.50 -30.38 3.31
N LYS A 78 19.43 -30.32 1.97
CA LYS A 78 19.42 -31.52 1.12
C LYS A 78 20.72 -32.32 1.25
N HIS A 79 21.88 -31.67 1.28
CA HIS A 79 23.16 -32.32 1.48
C HIS A 79 23.22 -33.09 2.82
N LEU A 80 22.58 -32.54 3.86
CA LEU A 80 22.48 -33.13 5.19
C LEU A 80 21.28 -34.09 5.36
N ASN A 81 20.54 -34.39 4.30
CA ASN A 81 19.29 -35.18 4.32
C ASN A 81 18.20 -34.64 5.28
N ILE A 82 18.20 -33.32 5.50
CA ILE A 82 17.14 -32.61 6.23
C ILE A 82 16.09 -32.14 5.23
N GLY A 83 14.83 -32.55 5.44
CA GLY A 83 13.69 -32.07 4.66
C GLY A 83 13.20 -30.69 5.09
N TRP A 84 12.25 -30.15 4.33
CA TRP A 84 11.65 -28.83 4.57
C TRP A 84 10.14 -28.95 4.74
N ILE A 85 9.59 -28.28 5.76
CA ILE A 85 8.15 -28.09 5.93
C ILE A 85 7.88 -26.58 6.03
N GLN A 86 7.05 -26.07 5.13
CA GLN A 86 6.75 -24.64 5.02
C GLN A 86 5.43 -24.29 5.71
N ASP A 87 5.47 -23.34 6.63
CA ASP A 87 4.29 -22.64 7.13
C ASP A 87 3.79 -21.62 6.09
N ILE A 88 2.49 -21.62 5.78
CA ILE A 88 1.88 -20.75 4.76
C ILE A 88 0.66 -20.02 5.33
N VAL A 89 0.39 -18.81 4.84
CA VAL A 89 -0.65 -17.92 5.36
C VAL A 89 -1.67 -17.59 4.28
N PRO A 90 -2.59 -18.51 3.94
CA PRO A 90 -3.51 -18.34 2.81
C PRO A 90 -4.74 -17.48 3.14
N ASN A 91 -5.05 -17.26 4.42
CA ASN A 91 -6.32 -16.66 4.82
C ASN A 91 -6.36 -15.13 4.71
N HIS A 92 -5.24 -14.45 4.96
CA HIS A 92 -5.20 -13.00 5.14
C HIS A 92 -3.88 -12.39 4.66
N MET A 93 -3.90 -11.08 4.45
CA MET A 93 -2.75 -10.24 4.16
C MET A 93 -2.80 -9.00 5.06
N ALA A 94 -1.68 -8.29 5.19
CA ALA A 94 -1.63 -7.08 6.01
C ALA A 94 -2.37 -5.91 5.35
N PHE A 95 -3.07 -5.12 6.17
CA PHE A 95 -3.57 -3.79 5.78
C PHE A 95 -2.42 -2.78 5.87
N ASP A 96 -1.61 -2.70 4.82
CA ASP A 96 -0.39 -1.89 4.80
C ASP A 96 -0.15 -1.32 3.40
N SER A 97 0.47 -0.14 3.31
CA SER A 97 0.82 0.48 2.02
C SER A 97 1.84 -0.31 1.20
N GLN A 98 2.55 -1.26 1.81
CA GLN A 98 3.43 -2.20 1.10
C GLN A 98 2.64 -3.32 0.39
N ASN A 99 1.36 -3.51 0.72
CA ASN A 99 0.50 -4.48 0.06
C ASN A 99 -0.07 -3.87 -1.23
N HIS A 100 0.62 -4.07 -2.35
CA HIS A 100 0.24 -3.49 -3.63
C HIS A 100 -1.16 -3.90 -4.11
N MET A 101 -1.61 -5.10 -3.75
CA MET A 101 -2.96 -5.57 -4.10
C MET A 101 -4.03 -4.77 -3.36
N LEU A 102 -3.82 -4.50 -2.07
CA LEU A 102 -4.72 -3.66 -1.29
C LEU A 102 -4.64 -2.20 -1.73
N VAL A 103 -3.44 -1.66 -1.95
CA VAL A 103 -3.25 -0.28 -2.46
C VAL A 103 -4.02 -0.08 -3.76
N ASP A 104 -3.98 -1.07 -4.67
CA ASP A 104 -4.76 -1.01 -5.89
C ASP A 104 -6.27 -0.97 -5.65
N VAL A 105 -6.79 -1.77 -4.71
CA VAL A 105 -8.20 -1.71 -4.30
C VAL A 105 -8.57 -0.34 -3.73
N LEU A 106 -7.70 0.28 -2.93
CA LEU A 106 -7.95 1.59 -2.32
C LEU A 106 -7.85 2.74 -3.35
N GLU A 107 -7.04 2.59 -4.40
CA GLU A 107 -6.87 3.59 -5.48
C GLU A 107 -7.93 3.46 -6.58
N ASN A 108 -8.34 2.23 -6.93
CA ASN A 108 -9.19 1.92 -8.09
C ASN A 108 -10.60 1.43 -7.72
N GLY A 109 -10.86 1.09 -6.46
CA GLY A 109 -12.19 0.69 -5.99
C GLY A 109 -12.77 -0.48 -6.79
N SER A 110 -13.96 -0.28 -7.37
CA SER A 110 -14.64 -1.31 -8.17
C SER A 110 -13.92 -1.70 -9.46
N ASP A 111 -13.02 -0.85 -9.96
CA ASP A 111 -12.22 -1.09 -11.17
C ASP A 111 -10.91 -1.84 -10.88
N SER A 112 -10.61 -2.12 -9.61
CA SER A 112 -9.43 -2.91 -9.24
C SER A 112 -9.55 -4.35 -9.71
N GLN A 113 -8.49 -4.88 -10.33
CA GLN A 113 -8.37 -6.31 -10.63
C GLN A 113 -8.30 -7.19 -9.37
N TYR A 114 -8.00 -6.58 -8.21
CA TYR A 114 -7.94 -7.26 -6.92
C TYR A 114 -9.20 -7.04 -6.07
N ARG A 115 -10.25 -6.44 -6.64
CA ARG A 115 -11.54 -6.20 -5.97
C ARG A 115 -12.08 -7.44 -5.25
N ASP A 116 -12.05 -8.58 -5.94
CA ASP A 116 -12.59 -9.85 -5.44
C ASP A 116 -11.52 -10.71 -4.74
N PHE A 117 -10.29 -10.22 -4.61
CA PHE A 117 -9.22 -10.91 -3.90
C PHE A 117 -9.39 -10.80 -2.38
N PHE A 118 -10.00 -9.71 -1.91
CA PHE A 118 -10.29 -9.46 -0.51
C PHE A 118 -11.78 -9.64 -0.24
N ASP A 119 -12.10 -10.18 0.94
CA ASP A 119 -13.47 -10.41 1.38
C ASP A 119 -14.05 -9.11 1.95
N ILE A 120 -14.50 -8.23 1.04
CA ILE A 120 -15.04 -6.89 1.31
C ILE A 120 -16.55 -6.86 0.99
N ASP A 121 -17.35 -6.44 1.96
CA ASP A 121 -18.75 -6.05 1.75
C ASP A 121 -18.83 -4.63 1.17
N TRP A 122 -18.93 -4.58 -0.16
CA TRP A 122 -19.09 -3.34 -0.92
C TRP A 122 -20.47 -2.69 -0.78
N HIS A 123 -21.48 -3.44 -0.29
CA HIS A 123 -22.88 -3.00 -0.18
C HIS A 123 -23.29 -2.86 1.29
N HIS A 124 -22.44 -2.20 2.07
CA HIS A 124 -22.64 -2.02 3.51
C HIS A 124 -23.95 -1.28 3.83
N HIS A 125 -24.59 -1.64 4.94
CA HIS A 125 -25.86 -1.05 5.37
C HIS A 125 -25.74 0.42 5.81
N TYR A 126 -24.56 0.83 6.28
CA TYR A 126 -24.22 2.24 6.51
C TYR A 126 -23.92 2.93 5.16
N PRO A 127 -24.70 3.97 4.76
CA PRO A 127 -24.54 4.66 3.48
C PRO A 127 -23.12 5.21 3.26
N GLU A 128 -22.46 5.69 4.31
CA GLU A 128 -21.10 6.23 4.26
C GLU A 128 -20.01 5.21 3.92
N ASN A 129 -20.32 3.91 4.02
CA ASN A 129 -19.42 2.81 3.65
C ASN A 129 -19.75 2.18 2.28
N GLN A 130 -20.82 2.61 1.61
CA GLN A 130 -21.17 2.04 0.30
C GLN A 130 -20.08 2.32 -0.73
N GLY A 131 -19.57 1.26 -1.35
CA GLY A 131 -18.49 1.36 -2.33
C GLY A 131 -17.12 1.76 -1.74
N LYS A 132 -16.95 1.75 -0.41
CA LYS A 132 -15.70 2.15 0.26
C LYS A 132 -15.18 1.06 1.19
N VAL A 133 -13.86 0.94 1.30
CA VAL A 133 -13.20 0.11 2.32
C VAL A 133 -13.08 0.91 3.62
N LEU A 134 -13.61 0.41 4.74
CA LEU A 134 -13.38 1.05 6.03
C LEU A 134 -11.90 0.94 6.42
N ALA A 135 -11.31 2.03 6.91
CA ALA A 135 -9.93 2.07 7.39
C ALA A 135 -9.91 2.61 8.84
N PRO A 136 -10.24 1.77 9.84
CA PRO A 136 -10.42 2.18 11.23
C PRO A 136 -9.08 2.26 11.98
N PHE A 137 -8.21 3.17 11.56
CA PHE A 137 -6.85 3.32 12.09
C PHE A 137 -6.60 4.64 12.82
N LEU A 138 -7.54 5.59 12.75
CA LEU A 138 -7.36 6.89 13.38
C LEU A 138 -7.47 6.79 14.90
N GLY A 139 -6.71 7.62 15.62
CA GLY A 139 -6.70 7.69 17.08
C GLY A 139 -7.91 8.42 17.69
N LYS A 140 -8.61 9.21 16.86
CA LYS A 140 -9.80 10.01 17.18
C LYS A 140 -10.67 10.16 15.92
N PHE A 141 -11.73 10.97 15.96
CA PHE A 141 -12.60 11.15 14.80
C PHE A 141 -11.85 11.81 13.62
N CYS A 142 -12.28 11.50 12.39
CA CYS A 142 -11.61 11.98 11.18
C CYS A 142 -11.51 13.50 11.13
N GLY A 143 -12.58 14.21 11.47
CA GLY A 143 -12.59 15.68 11.55
C GLY A 143 -11.55 16.22 12.54
N ASP A 144 -11.45 15.62 13.73
CA ASP A 144 -10.45 16.03 14.72
C ASP A 144 -9.01 15.79 14.22
N CYS A 145 -8.75 14.66 13.57
CA CYS A 145 -7.43 14.35 12.98
C CYS A 145 -7.08 15.31 11.85
N LEU A 146 -8.09 15.67 11.04
CA LEU A 146 -7.97 16.63 9.96
C LEU A 146 -7.62 18.02 10.51
N GLU A 147 -8.43 18.57 11.41
CA GLU A 147 -8.25 19.92 11.97
C GLU A 147 -6.97 20.09 12.79
N SER A 148 -6.45 19.00 13.38
CA SER A 148 -5.16 19.02 14.07
C SER A 148 -3.96 18.87 13.14
N GLY A 149 -4.16 18.70 11.83
CA GLY A 149 -3.10 18.49 10.85
C GLY A 149 -2.40 17.12 10.96
N GLU A 150 -3.04 16.11 11.56
CA GLU A 150 -2.48 14.75 11.65
C GLU A 150 -2.65 14.00 10.33
N LEU A 151 -3.68 14.34 9.55
CA LEU A 151 -3.87 13.89 8.18
C LEU A 151 -3.18 14.85 7.23
N GLN A 152 -2.27 14.33 6.40
CA GLN A 152 -1.49 15.15 5.46
C GLN A 152 -1.50 14.52 4.07
N LEU A 153 -1.97 15.27 3.08
CA LEU A 153 -1.74 15.00 1.67
C LEU A 153 -0.24 15.16 1.38
N GLN A 154 0.34 14.21 0.65
CA GLN A 154 1.73 14.23 0.20
C GLN A 154 1.82 13.67 -1.21
N TYR A 155 2.89 14.05 -1.92
CA TYR A 155 3.21 13.52 -3.25
C TYR A 155 4.60 12.88 -3.24
N GLU A 156 4.67 11.64 -3.70
CA GLU A 156 5.90 10.85 -3.84
C GLU A 156 5.90 10.16 -5.22
N GLU A 157 6.94 9.36 -5.51
CA GLU A 157 7.07 8.63 -6.79
C GLU A 157 5.86 7.78 -7.16
N ASN A 158 5.22 7.16 -6.16
CA ASN A 158 4.05 6.31 -6.36
C ASN A 158 2.74 7.10 -6.50
N GLY A 159 2.77 8.42 -6.35
CA GLY A 159 1.63 9.32 -6.51
C GLY A 159 1.24 10.10 -5.25
N LEU A 160 0.02 10.64 -5.26
CA LEU A 160 -0.59 11.34 -4.13
C LEU A 160 -1.08 10.34 -3.08
N THR A 161 -0.85 10.67 -1.81
CA THR A 161 -1.24 9.86 -0.65
C THR A 161 -1.80 10.71 0.47
N ILE A 162 -2.74 10.17 1.25
CA ILE A 162 -3.08 10.69 2.59
C ILE A 162 -2.26 9.93 3.61
N ASN A 163 -1.51 10.67 4.41
CA ASN A 163 -0.63 10.12 5.42
C ASN A 163 -1.19 10.42 6.82
N TYR A 164 -1.17 9.40 7.67
CA TYR A 164 -1.51 9.48 9.09
C TYR A 164 -0.39 8.81 9.88
N TYR A 165 0.52 9.61 10.44
CA TYR A 165 1.79 9.15 10.98
C TYR A 165 2.54 8.26 9.95
N SER A 166 2.73 6.98 10.25
CA SER A 166 3.41 6.02 9.35
C SER A 166 2.48 5.37 8.32
N LEU A 167 1.16 5.53 8.46
CA LEU A 167 0.19 4.95 7.52
C LEU A 167 0.10 5.85 6.28
N LYS A 168 0.04 5.21 5.11
CA LYS A 168 -0.11 5.87 3.81
C LYS A 168 -1.29 5.24 3.07
N PHE A 169 -2.20 6.07 2.58
CA PHE A 169 -3.36 5.65 1.79
C PHE A 169 -3.27 6.29 0.40
N PRO A 170 -3.39 5.52 -0.69
CA PRO A 170 -3.32 6.09 -2.04
C PRO A 170 -4.52 6.98 -2.30
N ILE A 171 -4.33 8.08 -3.02
CA ILE A 171 -5.46 8.87 -3.52
C ILE A 171 -6.04 8.18 -4.76
N ARG A 172 -7.37 8.12 -4.85
CA ARG A 172 -8.12 7.73 -6.05
C ARG A 172 -7.62 8.52 -7.25
N ILE A 173 -7.20 7.81 -8.30
CA ILE A 173 -6.48 8.44 -9.41
C ILE A 173 -7.26 9.59 -10.07
N GLU A 174 -8.58 9.46 -10.29
CA GLU A 174 -9.38 10.53 -10.90
C GLU A 174 -9.40 11.81 -10.05
N SER A 175 -9.32 11.67 -8.73
CA SER A 175 -9.35 12.78 -7.77
C SER A 175 -8.03 13.57 -7.70
N TYR A 176 -6.96 13.11 -8.36
CA TYR A 176 -5.74 13.92 -8.56
C TYR A 176 -6.07 15.25 -9.24
N SER A 177 -7.08 15.25 -10.11
CA SER A 177 -7.56 16.43 -10.81
C SER A 177 -7.93 17.56 -9.84
N GLN A 178 -8.51 17.27 -8.66
CA GLN A 178 -8.84 18.29 -7.67
C GLN A 178 -7.60 19.06 -7.19
N VAL A 179 -6.52 18.34 -6.90
CA VAL A 179 -5.27 18.91 -6.39
C VAL A 179 -4.53 19.63 -7.52
N LEU A 180 -4.44 19.01 -8.70
CA LEU A 180 -3.64 19.52 -9.82
C LEU A 180 -4.31 20.66 -10.58
N THR A 181 -5.62 20.84 -10.46
CA THR A 181 -6.34 21.97 -11.08
C THR A 181 -6.60 23.14 -10.13
N TYR A 182 -6.36 22.96 -8.83
CA TYR A 182 -6.47 24.05 -7.87
C TYR A 182 -5.53 25.20 -8.27
N ASP A 183 -6.11 26.37 -8.52
CA ASP A 183 -5.40 27.57 -8.99
C ASP A 183 -4.51 27.33 -10.24
N LEU A 184 -4.98 26.51 -11.20
CA LEU A 184 -4.24 26.22 -12.43
C LEU A 184 -3.84 27.48 -13.23
N GLY A 185 -4.55 28.59 -13.03
CA GLY A 185 -4.19 29.89 -13.59
C GLY A 185 -2.79 30.35 -13.16
N ARG A 186 -2.39 30.10 -11.92
CA ARG A 186 -1.08 30.50 -11.37
C ARG A 186 0.07 29.91 -12.16
N ILE A 187 0.04 28.60 -12.43
CA ILE A 187 1.12 27.94 -13.19
C ILE A 187 1.08 28.31 -14.67
N ARG A 188 -0.12 28.47 -15.26
CA ARG A 188 -0.29 28.95 -16.64
C ARG A 188 0.33 30.34 -16.83
N ASP A 189 0.07 31.26 -15.91
CA ASP A 189 0.56 32.64 -16.01
C ASP A 189 2.07 32.70 -15.73
N LYS A 190 2.60 31.75 -14.95
CA LYS A 190 4.02 31.62 -14.65
C LYS A 190 4.86 31.06 -15.81
N LEU A 191 4.40 29.98 -16.45
CA LEU A 191 5.12 29.30 -17.53
C LEU A 191 4.77 29.82 -18.94
N GLY A 192 3.53 30.29 -19.13
CA GLY A 192 2.96 30.57 -20.44
C GLY A 192 2.24 29.36 -21.05
N ARG A 193 1.26 29.62 -21.93
CA ARG A 193 0.37 28.59 -22.48
C ARG A 193 1.07 27.56 -23.36
N ASP A 194 2.11 27.97 -24.08
CA ASP A 194 2.81 27.11 -25.05
C ASP A 194 4.07 26.45 -24.45
N HIS A 195 4.31 26.61 -23.14
CA HIS A 195 5.46 26.01 -22.47
C HIS A 195 5.35 24.47 -22.45
N PRO A 196 6.40 23.71 -22.81
CA PRO A 196 6.35 22.24 -22.86
C PRO A 196 5.85 21.59 -21.57
N ASP A 197 6.34 22.04 -20.41
CA ASP A 197 5.92 21.49 -19.12
C ASP A 197 4.45 21.76 -18.80
N PHE A 198 3.95 22.96 -19.15
CA PHE A 198 2.54 23.28 -18.96
C PHE A 198 1.65 22.46 -19.89
N MET A 199 2.05 22.28 -21.15
CA MET A 199 1.37 21.40 -22.10
C MET A 199 1.38 19.93 -21.64
N LYS A 200 2.50 19.45 -21.08
CA LYS A 200 2.61 18.11 -20.50
C LYS A 200 1.69 17.95 -19.29
N LEU A 201 1.61 18.95 -18.41
CA LEU A 201 0.67 18.97 -17.28
C LEU A 201 -0.79 18.95 -17.77
N LEU A 202 -1.13 19.73 -18.80
CA LEU A 202 -2.46 19.70 -19.41
C LEU A 202 -2.81 18.32 -20.00
N SER A 203 -1.84 17.65 -20.63
CA SER A 203 -2.02 16.28 -21.11
C SER A 203 -2.31 15.32 -19.96
N VAL A 204 -1.59 15.43 -18.82
CA VAL A 204 -1.89 14.66 -17.61
C VAL A 204 -3.32 14.91 -17.14
N LEU A 205 -3.73 16.18 -17.03
CA LEU A 205 -5.09 16.55 -16.61
C LEU A 205 -6.18 16.03 -17.56
N TYR A 206 -5.91 16.03 -18.87
CA TYR A 206 -6.84 15.48 -19.86
C TYR A 206 -6.98 13.96 -19.71
N MET A 207 -5.86 13.25 -19.53
CA MET A 207 -5.89 11.79 -19.29
C MET A 207 -6.60 11.45 -17.97
N LEU A 208 -6.40 12.22 -16.90
CA LEU A 208 -7.10 12.03 -15.63
C LEU A 208 -8.63 12.16 -15.76
N LYS A 209 -9.11 13.01 -16.68
CA LYS A 209 -10.54 13.21 -16.93
C LYS A 209 -11.19 12.03 -17.66
N TYR A 210 -10.41 11.26 -18.43
CA TYR A 210 -10.89 10.19 -19.28
C TYR A 210 -10.15 8.88 -18.96
N ILE A 211 -10.13 8.49 -17.68
CA ILE A 211 -9.60 7.19 -17.28
C ILE A 211 -10.66 6.11 -17.57
N PRO A 212 -10.31 5.02 -18.29
CA PRO A 212 -11.19 3.88 -18.51
C PRO A 212 -11.75 3.28 -17.21
N SER A 213 -12.97 2.77 -17.25
CA SER A 213 -13.63 2.09 -16.12
C SER A 213 -14.36 0.84 -16.62
N GLY A 214 -14.62 -0.13 -15.75
CA GLY A 214 -15.29 -1.38 -16.12
C GLY A 214 -14.39 -2.39 -16.85
N GLU A 215 -14.90 -2.99 -17.93
CA GLU A 215 -14.23 -4.11 -18.64
C GLU A 215 -12.93 -3.73 -19.36
N GLU A 216 -12.60 -2.43 -19.44
CA GLU A 216 -11.38 -1.87 -20.04
C GLU A 216 -10.16 -1.91 -19.07
N GLY A 217 -10.13 -2.89 -18.16
CA GLY A 217 -9.20 -2.91 -17.02
C GLY A 217 -7.72 -2.78 -17.39
N ARG A 218 -7.25 -3.39 -18.50
CA ARG A 218 -5.84 -3.26 -18.92
C ARG A 218 -5.50 -1.84 -19.39
N GLU A 219 -6.38 -1.22 -20.18
CA GLU A 219 -6.17 0.14 -20.68
C GLU A 219 -6.15 1.16 -19.55
N ARG A 220 -6.99 0.95 -18.52
CA ARG A 220 -6.96 1.72 -17.28
C ARG A 220 -5.56 1.70 -16.65
N TYR A 221 -4.98 0.53 -16.42
CA TYR A 221 -3.67 0.40 -15.79
C TYR A 221 -2.55 1.03 -16.60
N ASP A 222 -2.53 0.81 -17.92
CA ASP A 222 -1.54 1.44 -18.81
C ASP A 222 -1.61 2.97 -18.73
N GLN A 223 -2.82 3.52 -18.70
CA GLN A 223 -3.03 4.97 -18.57
C GLN A 223 -2.62 5.51 -17.20
N ILE A 224 -2.93 4.81 -16.10
CA ILE A 224 -2.49 5.21 -14.74
C ILE A 224 -0.96 5.24 -14.66
N VAL A 225 -0.28 4.23 -15.21
CA VAL A 225 1.19 4.18 -15.25
C VAL A 225 1.76 5.36 -16.03
N ILE A 226 1.20 5.68 -17.21
CA ILE A 226 1.62 6.82 -18.02
C ILE A 226 1.40 8.15 -17.27
N ILE A 227 0.22 8.34 -16.66
CA ILE A 227 -0.12 9.52 -15.86
C ILE A 227 0.90 9.72 -14.73
N LYS A 228 1.12 8.70 -13.90
CA LYS A 228 2.02 8.78 -12.74
C LYS A 228 3.45 9.06 -13.19
N ARG A 229 3.93 8.39 -14.25
CA ARG A 229 5.26 8.62 -14.82
C ARG A 229 5.41 10.06 -15.34
N MET A 230 4.47 10.55 -16.14
CA MET A 230 4.53 11.90 -16.67
C MET A 230 4.52 12.97 -15.57
N LEU A 231 3.70 12.75 -14.53
CA LEU A 231 3.63 13.64 -13.37
C LEU A 231 4.92 13.59 -12.55
N TRP A 232 5.52 12.41 -12.37
CA TRP A 232 6.79 12.26 -11.65
C TRP A 232 7.97 12.90 -12.40
N GLU A 233 8.02 12.75 -13.73
CA GLU A 233 8.98 13.46 -14.57
C GLU A 233 8.80 14.99 -14.43
N LEU A 234 7.56 15.49 -14.51
CA LEU A 234 7.28 16.92 -14.29
C LEU A 234 7.71 17.41 -12.90
N TRP A 235 7.47 16.61 -11.85
CA TRP A 235 7.86 16.93 -10.49
C TRP A 235 9.36 17.05 -10.30
N ASN A 236 10.16 16.22 -10.98
CA ASN A 236 11.62 16.23 -10.85
C ASN A 236 12.28 17.24 -11.78
N ASP A 237 11.76 17.42 -12.99
CA ASP A 237 12.43 18.16 -14.05
C ASP A 237 11.98 19.63 -14.16
N SER A 238 10.78 19.97 -13.64
CA SER A 238 10.19 21.32 -13.74
C SER A 238 10.04 21.96 -12.36
N PRO A 239 10.94 22.86 -11.94
CA PRO A 239 10.88 23.54 -10.65
C PRO A 239 9.57 24.30 -10.42
N GLU A 240 9.01 24.90 -11.47
CA GLU A 240 7.75 25.64 -11.43
C GLU A 240 6.56 24.71 -11.19
N VAL A 241 6.50 23.55 -11.85
CA VAL A 241 5.41 22.57 -11.64
C VAL A 241 5.53 21.94 -10.26
N LYS A 242 6.75 21.59 -9.83
CA LYS A 242 6.99 21.08 -8.47
C LYS A 242 6.47 22.06 -7.42
N LYS A 243 6.89 23.33 -7.51
CA LYS A 243 6.45 24.38 -6.58
C LYS A 243 4.94 24.57 -6.61
N PHE A 244 4.33 24.52 -7.79
CA PHE A 244 2.87 24.61 -7.93
C PHE A 244 2.15 23.48 -7.20
N ILE A 245 2.60 22.23 -7.36
CA ILE A 245 2.02 21.07 -6.67
C ILE A 245 2.24 21.16 -5.15
N GLU A 246 3.45 21.52 -4.70
CA GLU A 246 3.75 21.72 -3.27
C GLU A 246 2.86 22.79 -2.62
N GLU A 247 2.64 23.91 -3.30
CA GLU A 247 1.73 24.97 -2.85
C GLU A 247 0.28 24.49 -2.76
N ASN A 248 -0.19 23.70 -3.73
CA ASN A 248 -1.53 23.14 -3.70
C ASN A 248 -1.69 22.12 -2.56
N ILE A 249 -0.72 21.24 -2.36
CA ILE A 249 -0.69 20.31 -1.23
C ILE A 249 -0.74 21.07 0.09
N ARG A 250 0.04 22.14 0.23
CA ARG A 250 0.01 22.98 1.44
C ARG A 250 -1.36 23.60 1.69
N VAL A 251 -2.06 24.04 0.64
CA VAL A 251 -3.43 24.57 0.77
C VAL A 251 -4.41 23.47 1.21
N PHE A 252 -4.33 22.29 0.61
CA PHE A 252 -5.19 21.16 0.98
C PHE A 252 -4.96 20.73 2.44
N ASN A 253 -3.70 20.71 2.90
CA ASN A 253 -3.35 20.34 4.27
C ASN A 253 -3.82 21.34 5.34
N GLY A 254 -4.39 22.48 4.95
CA GLY A 254 -5.00 23.44 5.86
C GLY A 254 -4.01 24.08 6.86
N GLU A 255 -4.58 24.77 7.83
CA GLU A 255 -3.88 25.45 8.91
C GLU A 255 -4.58 25.15 10.25
N PRO A 256 -3.92 24.46 11.20
CA PRO A 256 -4.49 24.18 12.51
C PRO A 256 -4.99 25.44 13.21
N GLY A 257 -6.20 25.37 13.78
CA GLY A 257 -6.90 26.52 14.36
C GLY A 257 -7.77 27.31 13.38
N LYS A 258 -7.81 26.94 12.09
CA LYS A 258 -8.74 27.47 11.09
C LYS A 258 -9.52 26.33 10.42
N PRO A 259 -10.65 25.84 10.99
CA PRO A 259 -11.37 24.67 10.49
C PRO A 259 -11.69 24.73 8.98
N GLU A 260 -12.19 25.86 8.49
CA GLU A 260 -12.54 26.05 7.06
C GLU A 260 -11.36 25.88 6.09
N SER A 261 -10.12 25.97 6.57
CA SER A 261 -8.93 25.75 5.72
C SER A 261 -8.77 24.27 5.30
N PHE A 262 -9.44 23.35 5.98
CA PHE A 262 -9.36 21.91 5.70
C PHE A 262 -10.42 21.42 4.71
N ASN A 263 -11.37 22.29 4.29
CA ASN A 263 -12.47 21.92 3.38
C ASN A 263 -11.98 21.27 2.08
N HIS A 264 -10.81 21.67 1.56
CA HIS A 264 -10.23 21.05 0.35
C HIS A 264 -9.84 19.58 0.58
N LEU A 265 -9.17 19.29 1.69
CA LEU A 265 -8.76 17.93 2.01
C LEU A 265 -9.94 17.07 2.48
N GLU A 266 -10.91 17.64 3.18
CA GLU A 266 -12.17 16.94 3.52
C GLU A 266 -12.91 16.50 2.25
N ASN A 267 -13.09 17.42 1.29
CA ASN A 267 -13.73 17.10 0.01
C ASN A 267 -12.96 16.03 -0.77
N LEU A 268 -11.62 16.10 -0.77
CA LEU A 268 -10.79 15.07 -1.38
C LEU A 268 -11.00 13.71 -0.70
N LEU A 269 -10.97 13.65 0.64
CA LEU A 269 -11.21 12.43 1.42
C LEU A 269 -12.57 11.80 1.14
N ASN A 270 -13.59 12.62 0.91
CA ASN A 270 -14.94 12.15 0.63
C ASN A 270 -15.08 11.42 -0.71
N GLU A 271 -14.19 11.64 -1.68
CA GLU A 271 -14.20 10.97 -3.00
C GLU A 271 -13.44 9.64 -3.05
N GLN A 272 -12.75 9.28 -1.97
CA GLN A 272 -11.88 8.10 -1.93
C GLN A 272 -12.69 6.80 -1.84
N PHE A 273 -12.11 5.71 -2.36
CA PHE A 273 -12.67 4.34 -2.22
C PHE A 273 -12.40 3.72 -0.85
N PHE A 274 -11.99 4.53 0.11
CA PHE A 274 -11.84 4.16 1.51
C PHE A 274 -12.39 5.25 2.41
N ARG A 275 -12.73 4.89 3.65
CA ARG A 275 -13.13 5.83 4.69
C ARG A 275 -12.21 5.68 5.89
N LEU A 276 -11.42 6.70 6.18
CA LEU A 276 -10.64 6.76 7.41
C LEU A 276 -11.57 6.97 8.59
N ALA A 277 -11.42 6.15 9.63
CA ALA A 277 -12.30 6.18 10.78
C ALA A 277 -11.56 5.97 12.10
N TYR A 278 -12.19 6.39 13.19
CA TYR A 278 -11.70 6.13 14.54
C TYR A 278 -11.66 4.62 14.80
N TRP A 279 -10.55 4.09 15.30
CA TRP A 279 -10.39 2.64 15.44
C TRP A 279 -11.49 1.94 16.24
N LYS A 280 -12.14 2.63 17.18
CA LYS A 280 -13.23 2.07 17.98
C LYS A 280 -14.51 1.77 17.20
N VAL A 281 -14.77 2.46 16.08
CA VAL A 281 -15.96 2.17 15.26
C VAL A 281 -15.80 0.90 14.42
N GLY A 282 -14.56 0.40 14.27
CA GLY A 282 -14.26 -0.82 13.51
C GLY A 282 -14.81 -2.11 14.12
N ASN A 283 -15.46 -2.07 15.28
CA ASN A 283 -16.19 -3.23 15.83
C ASN A 283 -17.62 -3.34 15.28
N GLU A 284 -18.20 -2.24 14.79
CA GLU A 284 -19.61 -2.17 14.38
C GLU A 284 -19.75 -1.90 12.87
N GLU A 285 -18.86 -1.08 12.31
CA GLU A 285 -19.01 -0.56 10.94
C GLU A 285 -18.11 -1.24 9.91
N LEU A 286 -17.31 -2.23 10.33
CA LEU A 286 -16.31 -2.85 9.47
C LEU A 286 -16.93 -3.70 8.38
N ASN A 287 -16.44 -3.50 7.17
CA ASN A 287 -16.97 -4.12 5.97
C ASN A 287 -15.98 -5.05 5.26
N TYR A 288 -15.04 -5.65 5.99
CA TYR A 288 -14.19 -6.70 5.44
C TYR A 288 -13.86 -7.76 6.49
N ARG A 289 -13.64 -9.01 6.06
CA ARG A 289 -13.27 -10.08 6.97
C ARG A 289 -11.81 -9.94 7.41
N ARG A 290 -11.60 -9.88 8.73
CA ARG A 290 -10.27 -9.82 9.36
C ARG A 290 -9.81 -11.19 9.86
N PHE A 291 -8.54 -11.26 10.24
CA PHE A 291 -8.04 -12.32 11.10
C PHE A 291 -8.35 -11.97 12.56
N PHE A 292 -9.29 -12.70 13.18
CA PHE A 292 -9.83 -12.38 14.50
C PHE A 292 -10.28 -10.90 14.58
N THR A 293 -9.75 -10.14 15.54
CA THR A 293 -10.08 -8.73 15.78
C THR A 293 -8.91 -7.79 15.47
N VAL A 294 -7.95 -8.21 14.65
CA VAL A 294 -6.79 -7.40 14.23
C VAL A 294 -7.17 -6.60 12.98
N ASN A 295 -7.20 -5.27 13.10
CA ASN A 295 -7.50 -4.34 11.99
C ASN A 295 -6.40 -4.26 10.95
#